data_AF-A0A0D5CE22-F1
#
_entry.id   AF-A0A0D5CE22-F1
#
_cell.length_a   1.000
_cell.length_b   1.000
_cell.length_c   1.000
_cell.angle_alpha   90.00
_cell.angle_beta   90.00
_cell.angle_gamma   90.00
#
_symmetry.space_group_name_H-M   'P 1'
#
loop_
_entity.id
_entity.type
_entity.pdbx_description
1 polymer ?
#
loop_
_entity_poly.entity_id
_entity_poly.type
_entity_poly.pdbx_seq_one_letter_code
_entity_poly.pdbx_strand_id
1 'polypeptide(L)'
;MTMGKSTERMKRRVRDGAIAAILIGLFSVSGLAATPPASAADGATVVGTETDAAGRTIVLRQGTYDGAVGFGWSKIQKRHAIFSKNSIGYVLKNPDGGVAEGEDRRYTAYANEITCTDEETCTVTDSREVRVINKAAAYNEYYGVALGGQEVGIITAYCINPDGALTCPAWVDLAIGVKKPTAARLSGESPTSTSTSWSYEPLAIGEEVK
;
A
#
# COMPACT_ATOMS: atom_id res chain seq x y z
N MET A 1 -12.94 27.27 -38.26
CA MET A 1 -13.11 27.90 -36.93
C MET A 1 -11.75 28.12 -36.32
N THR A 2 -11.56 29.31 -35.79
CA THR A 2 -10.29 30.04 -35.68
C THR A 2 -9.55 29.72 -34.39
N MET A 3 -8.22 29.71 -34.46
CA MET A 3 -7.27 29.58 -33.34
C MET A 3 -7.47 30.63 -32.22
N GLY A 4 -7.19 30.24 -30.98
CA GLY A 4 -6.96 31.16 -29.87
C GLY A 4 -5.91 30.61 -28.89
N LYS A 5 -4.63 30.99 -29.09
CA LYS A 5 -3.55 30.84 -28.09
C LYS A 5 -3.54 32.09 -27.22
N SER A 6 -3.72 31.93 -25.90
CA SER A 6 -3.52 33.02 -24.93
C SER A 6 -2.22 32.78 -24.17
N THR A 7 -1.24 33.66 -24.40
CA THR A 7 0.03 33.73 -23.69
C THR A 7 0.04 34.96 -22.80
N GLU A 8 -0.17 34.80 -21.50
CA GLU A 8 0.10 35.87 -20.53
C GLU A 8 1.52 35.77 -19.98
N ARG A 9 2.32 36.78 -20.35
CA ARG A 9 3.61 37.12 -19.77
C ARG A 9 3.40 37.88 -18.47
N MET A 10 3.84 37.34 -17.33
CA MET A 10 3.94 38.12 -16.10
C MET A 10 5.40 38.54 -15.84
N LYS A 11 5.62 39.85 -15.97
CA LYS A 11 6.90 40.56 -15.80
C LYS A 11 6.82 41.35 -14.48
N ARG A 12 7.58 40.97 -13.44
CA ARG A 12 7.84 41.82 -12.26
C ARG A 12 9.30 41.63 -11.87
N ARG A 13 10.15 42.59 -12.23
CA ARG A 13 10.58 43.78 -11.47
C ARG A 13 11.62 43.44 -10.40
N VAL A 14 12.86 43.67 -10.82
CA VAL A 14 14.07 43.97 -10.06
C VAL A 14 13.80 44.93 -8.91
N ARG A 15 14.43 44.68 -7.76
CA ARG A 15 14.84 45.70 -6.79
C ARG A 15 16.12 45.25 -6.11
N ASP A 16 17.22 45.86 -6.54
CA ASP A 16 18.47 45.92 -5.82
C ASP A 16 18.29 46.69 -4.51
N GLY A 17 18.93 46.21 -3.44
CA GLY A 17 18.90 46.84 -2.12
C GLY A 17 20.00 46.25 -1.25
N ALA A 18 21.22 46.74 -1.43
CA ALA A 18 22.34 46.49 -0.53
C ALA A 18 22.26 47.45 0.66
N ILE A 19 22.22 46.92 1.89
CA ILE A 19 22.65 47.63 3.09
C ILE A 19 23.46 46.65 3.94
N ALA A 20 24.75 46.95 4.07
CA ALA A 20 25.69 46.32 4.97
C ALA A 20 25.55 46.93 6.37
N ALA A 21 25.46 46.08 7.39
CA ALA A 21 25.72 46.45 8.78
C ALA A 21 26.50 45.30 9.43
N ILE A 22 27.78 45.58 9.69
CA ILE A 22 28.72 44.69 10.37
C ILE A 22 28.47 44.84 11.88
N LEU A 23 27.99 43.76 12.52
CA LEU A 23 27.89 43.62 13.97
C LEU A 23 28.76 42.43 14.38
N ILE A 24 29.92 42.75 14.97
CA ILE A 24 30.84 41.77 15.56
C ILE A 24 30.29 41.41 16.94
N GLY A 25 29.54 40.31 17.01
CA GLY A 25 29.14 39.66 18.25
C GLY A 25 29.96 38.40 18.47
N LEU A 26 30.74 38.34 19.56
CA LEU A 26 31.31 37.09 20.06
C LEU A 26 30.16 36.20 20.56
N PHE A 27 29.71 35.28 19.70
CA PHE A 27 28.86 34.18 20.12
C PHE A 27 29.73 33.00 20.53
N SER A 28 29.65 32.63 21.80
CA SER A 28 30.12 31.36 22.30
C SER A 28 29.43 30.25 21.50
N VAL A 29 30.21 29.59 20.63
CA VAL A 29 29.74 28.46 19.83
C VAL A 29 29.62 27.27 20.78
N SER A 30 28.51 27.20 21.51
CA SER A 30 28.06 25.93 22.07
C SER A 30 27.91 25.01 20.88
N GLY A 31 28.85 24.07 20.75
CA GLY A 31 28.81 23.04 19.73
C GLY A 31 27.48 22.33 19.82
N LEU A 32 26.55 22.71 18.96
CA LEU A 32 25.42 21.88 18.60
C LEU A 32 26.08 20.64 18.00
N ALA A 33 26.27 19.62 18.82
CA ALA A 33 26.53 18.29 18.33
C ALA A 33 25.41 18.04 17.31
N ALA A 34 25.79 17.96 16.03
CA ALA A 34 24.86 17.62 14.98
C ALA A 34 24.20 16.33 15.44
N THR A 35 22.91 16.41 15.77
CA THR A 35 22.11 15.22 15.99
C THR A 35 22.35 14.37 14.75
N PRO A 36 22.90 13.15 14.86
CA PRO A 36 23.12 12.32 13.68
C PRO A 36 21.78 12.31 12.94
N PRO A 37 21.77 12.52 11.61
CA PRO A 37 20.54 12.50 10.85
C PRO A 37 19.82 11.23 11.26
N ALA A 38 18.58 11.37 11.75
CA ALA A 38 17.77 10.22 12.14
C ALA A 38 17.92 9.20 11.02
N SER A 39 18.55 8.07 11.33
CA SER A 39 18.89 7.03 10.35
C SER A 39 17.63 6.81 9.53
N ALA A 40 17.63 7.32 8.29
CA ALA A 40 16.50 7.15 7.40
C ALA A 40 16.33 5.65 7.31
N ALA A 41 15.23 5.14 7.88
CA ALA A 41 15.02 3.70 8.01
C ALA A 41 15.36 3.06 6.67
N ASP A 42 16.29 2.10 6.68
CA ASP A 42 16.87 1.55 5.46
C ASP A 42 15.76 0.96 4.59
N GLY A 43 15.32 1.76 3.61
CA GLY A 43 14.24 1.39 2.72
C GLY A 43 14.59 0.17 1.85
N ALA A 44 15.87 -0.18 1.75
CA ALA A 44 16.34 -1.30 0.96
C ALA A 44 16.16 -2.65 1.67
N THR A 45 16.05 -2.65 3.00
CA THR A 45 15.88 -3.88 3.80
C THR A 45 14.69 -4.70 3.28
N VAL A 46 14.94 -5.97 2.93
CA VAL A 46 13.89 -6.92 2.56
C VAL A 46 13.17 -7.38 3.83
N VAL A 47 11.87 -7.14 3.90
CA VAL A 47 11.01 -7.48 5.04
C VAL A 47 10.09 -8.66 4.77
N GLY A 48 10.05 -9.16 3.54
CA GLY A 48 9.32 -10.35 3.16
C GLY A 48 9.78 -10.86 1.80
N THR A 49 9.65 -12.16 1.61
CA THR A 49 9.91 -12.83 0.34
C THR A 49 8.83 -13.88 0.17
N GLU A 50 8.22 -13.92 -1.00
CA GLU A 50 7.21 -14.91 -1.36
C GLU A 50 7.52 -15.49 -2.74
N THR A 51 6.99 -16.67 -3.02
CA THR A 51 7.03 -17.26 -4.36
C THR A 51 5.63 -17.20 -4.95
N ASP A 52 5.48 -16.61 -6.13
CA ASP A 52 4.19 -16.55 -6.81
C ASP A 52 3.81 -17.89 -7.49
N ALA A 53 2.61 -17.98 -8.02
CA ALA A 53 2.12 -19.20 -8.68
C ALA A 53 2.95 -19.61 -9.93
N ALA A 54 3.67 -18.66 -10.53
CA ALA A 54 4.57 -18.92 -11.66
C ALA A 54 5.99 -19.32 -11.22
N GLY A 55 6.24 -19.49 -9.91
CA GLY A 55 7.53 -19.90 -9.36
C GLY A 55 8.55 -18.77 -9.23
N ARG A 56 8.15 -17.50 -9.40
CA ARG A 56 9.07 -16.36 -9.29
C ARG A 56 9.20 -15.92 -7.83
N THR A 57 10.42 -15.58 -7.42
CA THR A 57 10.68 -14.96 -6.13
C THR A 57 10.31 -13.48 -6.17
N ILE A 58 9.38 -13.08 -5.32
CA ILE A 58 8.89 -11.72 -5.17
C ILE A 58 9.35 -11.18 -3.83
N VAL A 59 10.07 -10.07 -3.83
CA VAL A 59 10.60 -9.43 -2.61
C VAL A 59 9.74 -8.26 -2.20
N LEU A 60 9.49 -8.12 -0.90
CA LEU A 60 8.90 -6.96 -0.27
C LEU A 60 9.97 -6.25 0.55
N ARG A 61 10.26 -5.00 0.20
CA ARG A 61 11.21 -4.15 0.95
C ARG A 61 10.47 -3.22 1.91
N GLN A 62 11.18 -2.74 2.93
CA GLN A 62 10.65 -1.74 3.85
C GLN A 62 10.17 -0.49 3.10
N GLY A 63 10.94 -0.05 2.08
CA GLY A 63 10.63 1.09 1.24
C GLY A 63 10.49 2.41 2.02
N THR A 64 9.96 3.44 1.36
CA THR A 64 9.74 4.78 1.92
C THR A 64 8.34 5.26 1.57
N TYR A 65 7.78 6.16 2.39
CA TYR A 65 6.54 6.87 2.07
C TYR A 65 6.46 8.17 2.85
N ASP A 66 6.27 9.28 2.14
CA ASP A 66 6.24 10.65 2.71
C ASP A 66 4.83 11.23 2.86
N GLY A 67 3.79 10.46 2.53
CA GLY A 67 2.40 10.93 2.50
C GLY A 67 1.85 11.18 1.09
N ALA A 68 2.72 11.27 0.08
CA ALA A 68 2.33 11.44 -1.32
C ALA A 68 2.95 10.37 -2.23
N VAL A 69 4.26 10.18 -2.14
CA VAL A 69 5.06 9.29 -2.98
C VAL A 69 5.86 8.30 -2.15
N GLY A 70 6.30 7.23 -2.80
CA GLY A 70 7.05 6.15 -2.17
C GLY A 70 6.64 4.76 -2.67
N PHE A 71 7.16 3.74 -2.00
CA PHE A 71 6.97 2.33 -2.35
C PHE A 71 7.14 1.39 -1.15
N GLY A 72 6.86 0.10 -1.36
CA GLY A 72 7.17 -0.96 -0.42
C GLY A 72 6.26 -0.96 0.82
N TRP A 73 6.71 -1.67 1.85
CA TRP A 73 5.92 -1.96 3.04
C TRP A 73 5.43 -0.70 3.76
N SER A 74 6.28 0.32 3.87
CA SER A 74 5.95 1.60 4.48
C SER A 74 4.74 2.28 3.81
N LYS A 75 4.67 2.25 2.47
CA LYS A 75 3.54 2.81 1.72
C LYS A 75 2.28 1.96 1.92
N ILE A 76 2.43 0.64 1.85
CA ILE A 76 1.31 -0.30 2.01
C ILE A 76 0.61 -0.08 3.36
N GLN A 77 1.38 0.02 4.45
CA GLN A 77 0.83 0.26 5.77
C GLN A 77 0.24 1.67 5.92
N LYS A 78 1.00 2.71 5.56
CA LYS A 78 0.62 4.10 5.85
C LYS A 78 -0.45 4.66 4.91
N ARG A 79 -0.43 4.27 3.62
CA ARG A 79 -1.37 4.76 2.61
C ARG A 79 -2.58 3.87 2.46
N HIS A 80 -2.36 2.56 2.49
CA HIS A 80 -3.38 1.58 2.12
C HIS A 80 -3.93 0.79 3.29
N ALA A 81 -3.41 0.98 4.50
CA ALA A 81 -3.87 0.32 5.73
C ALA A 81 -3.89 -1.21 5.65
N ILE A 82 -2.96 -1.79 4.89
CA ILE A 82 -2.70 -3.24 4.86
C ILE A 82 -1.46 -3.51 5.72
N PHE A 83 -1.64 -4.27 6.79
CA PHE A 83 -0.65 -4.55 7.84
C PHE A 83 -0.26 -6.03 7.89
N SER A 84 -0.95 -6.91 7.15
CA SER A 84 -0.61 -8.33 7.06
C SER A 84 0.19 -8.65 5.79
N LYS A 85 1.43 -9.15 5.97
CA LYS A 85 2.23 -9.68 4.85
C LYS A 85 1.60 -10.95 4.27
N ASN A 86 0.84 -11.68 5.07
CA ASN A 86 0.10 -12.83 4.56
C ASN A 86 -0.92 -12.36 3.51
N SER A 87 -1.60 -11.20 3.71
CA SER A 87 -2.59 -10.64 2.75
C SER A 87 -1.96 -10.50 1.38
N ILE A 88 -0.76 -9.93 1.35
CA ILE A 88 0.07 -9.80 0.16
C ILE A 88 0.42 -11.19 -0.41
N GLY A 89 0.89 -12.11 0.43
CA GLY A 89 1.27 -13.46 0.02
C GLY A 89 0.13 -14.26 -0.60
N TYR A 90 -1.10 -14.11 -0.13
CA TYR A 90 -2.27 -14.73 -0.78
C TYR A 90 -2.49 -14.15 -2.17
N VAL A 91 -2.51 -12.81 -2.30
CA VAL A 91 -2.71 -12.16 -3.61
C VAL A 91 -1.64 -12.59 -4.63
N LEU A 92 -0.38 -12.70 -4.19
CA LEU A 92 0.73 -13.18 -5.03
C LEU A 92 0.58 -14.63 -5.50
N LYS A 93 -0.20 -15.45 -4.77
CA LYS A 93 -0.49 -16.85 -5.13
C LYS A 93 -1.69 -16.99 -6.08
N ASN A 94 -2.17 -15.88 -6.66
CA ASN A 94 -3.15 -15.96 -7.74
C ASN A 94 -2.66 -16.95 -8.83
N PRO A 95 -3.48 -17.94 -9.21
CA PRO A 95 -3.09 -19.04 -10.09
C PRO A 95 -2.63 -18.60 -11.48
N ASP A 96 -3.09 -17.44 -11.97
CA ASP A 96 -2.66 -16.89 -13.27
C ASP A 96 -1.24 -16.32 -13.22
N GLY A 97 -0.64 -16.23 -12.03
CA GLY A 97 0.69 -15.63 -11.83
C GLY A 97 0.70 -14.12 -12.09
N GLY A 98 -0.43 -13.44 -12.09
CA GLY A 98 -0.51 -12.00 -12.32
C GLY A 98 -0.25 -11.55 -13.76
N VAL A 99 -0.69 -10.33 -14.06
CA VAL A 99 -0.71 -9.73 -15.39
C VAL A 99 0.47 -8.77 -15.55
N ALA A 100 1.24 -8.93 -16.63
CA ALA A 100 2.33 -8.01 -16.95
C ALA A 100 1.80 -6.66 -17.45
N GLU A 101 2.35 -5.57 -16.92
CA GLU A 101 1.96 -4.18 -17.21
C GLU A 101 3.23 -3.33 -17.37
N GLY A 102 3.88 -3.45 -18.52
CA GLY A 102 5.19 -2.81 -18.75
C GLY A 102 6.29 -3.46 -17.90
N GLU A 103 6.97 -2.66 -17.07
CA GLU A 103 7.96 -3.16 -16.10
C GLU A 103 7.32 -3.79 -14.85
N ASP A 104 6.03 -3.58 -14.67
CA ASP A 104 5.31 -4.01 -13.49
C ASP A 104 4.52 -5.29 -13.75
N ARG A 105 4.13 -5.94 -12.67
CA ARG A 105 3.21 -7.06 -12.67
C ARG A 105 2.17 -6.85 -11.61
N ARG A 106 0.90 -6.94 -12.02
CA ARG A 106 -0.25 -6.81 -11.15
C ARG A 106 -0.80 -8.19 -10.81
N TYR A 107 -0.93 -8.45 -9.52
CA TYR A 107 -1.63 -9.61 -8.97
C TYR A 107 -2.95 -9.11 -8.38
N THR A 108 -4.00 -9.90 -8.53
CA THR A 108 -5.35 -9.56 -8.05
C THR A 108 -5.90 -10.72 -7.23
N ALA A 109 -6.56 -10.43 -6.12
CA ALA A 109 -7.46 -11.35 -5.45
C ALA A 109 -8.62 -10.55 -4.86
N TYR A 110 -9.60 -11.24 -4.27
CA TYR A 110 -10.77 -10.62 -3.69
C TYR A 110 -10.87 -11.01 -2.22
N ALA A 111 -10.93 -10.00 -1.35
CA ALA A 111 -11.29 -10.20 0.05
C ALA A 111 -12.81 -10.03 0.15
N ASN A 112 -13.48 -10.96 0.82
CA ASN A 112 -14.93 -10.98 0.96
C ASN A 112 -15.30 -10.93 2.43
N GLU A 113 -16.21 -10.02 2.80
CA GLU A 113 -16.88 -10.00 4.09
C GLU A 113 -18.19 -10.78 3.96
N ILE A 114 -18.41 -11.72 4.87
CA ILE A 114 -19.51 -12.69 4.82
C ILE A 114 -20.30 -12.55 6.11
N THR A 115 -21.60 -12.35 5.99
CA THR A 115 -22.52 -12.33 7.13
C THR A 115 -23.38 -13.58 7.10
N CYS A 116 -23.40 -14.31 8.21
CA CYS A 116 -24.24 -15.48 8.42
C CYS A 116 -25.37 -15.13 9.38
N THR A 117 -26.63 -15.26 8.93
CA THR A 117 -27.81 -15.01 9.78
C THR A 117 -28.14 -16.19 10.68
N ASP A 118 -27.74 -17.39 10.26
CA ASP A 118 -27.79 -18.65 11.00
C ASP A 118 -26.59 -19.53 10.59
N GLU A 119 -26.52 -20.78 11.05
CA GLU A 119 -25.39 -21.68 10.73
C GLU A 119 -25.38 -22.17 9.27
N GLU A 120 -26.47 -21.97 8.52
CA GLU A 120 -26.65 -22.50 7.16
C GLU A 120 -26.64 -21.40 6.08
N THR A 121 -27.01 -20.18 6.44
CA THR A 121 -27.22 -19.06 5.52
C THR A 121 -26.15 -18.00 5.72
N CYS A 122 -25.07 -18.11 4.96
CA CYS A 122 -23.98 -17.14 4.89
C CYS A 122 -23.99 -16.45 3.53
N THR A 123 -23.97 -15.11 3.51
CA THR A 123 -23.97 -14.33 2.27
C THR A 123 -22.81 -13.34 2.25
N VAL A 124 -22.26 -13.07 1.07
CA VAL A 124 -21.27 -12.02 0.87
C VAL A 124 -21.93 -10.66 1.04
N THR A 125 -21.48 -9.87 2.01
CA THR A 125 -22.00 -8.52 2.28
C THR A 125 -21.11 -7.43 1.74
N ASP A 126 -19.82 -7.68 1.57
CA ASP A 126 -18.87 -6.79 0.92
C ASP A 126 -17.80 -7.61 0.18
N SER A 127 -17.28 -7.07 -0.92
CA SER A 127 -16.17 -7.67 -1.66
C SER A 127 -15.23 -6.58 -2.17
N ARG A 128 -13.94 -6.76 -1.91
CA ARG A 128 -12.88 -5.82 -2.27
C ARG A 128 -11.88 -6.51 -3.16
N GLU A 129 -11.72 -6.01 -4.38
CA GLU A 129 -10.56 -6.36 -5.20
C GLU A 129 -9.31 -5.80 -4.52
N VAL A 130 -8.33 -6.66 -4.23
CA VAL A 130 -7.03 -6.29 -3.67
C VAL A 130 -5.98 -6.57 -4.71
N ARG A 131 -5.17 -5.54 -4.99
CA ARG A 131 -4.08 -5.58 -5.96
C ARG A 131 -2.74 -5.53 -5.26
N VAL A 132 -1.80 -6.34 -5.73
CA VAL A 132 -0.37 -6.21 -5.40
C VAL A 132 0.37 -5.88 -6.69
N ILE A 133 1.21 -4.84 -6.66
CA ILE A 133 2.01 -4.42 -7.81
C ILE A 133 3.48 -4.69 -7.51
N ASN A 134 4.08 -5.53 -8.32
CA ASN A 134 5.50 -5.87 -8.26
C ASN A 134 6.25 -5.24 -9.43
N LYS A 135 7.35 -4.53 -9.15
CA LYS A 135 8.28 -4.04 -10.15
C LYS A 135 9.49 -4.99 -10.21
N ALA A 136 9.52 -5.85 -11.23
CA ALA A 136 10.59 -6.83 -11.46
C ALA A 136 11.77 -6.23 -12.25
N ALA A 137 12.03 -4.94 -12.05
CA ALA A 137 13.10 -4.20 -12.71
C ALA A 137 14.15 -3.78 -11.69
N ALA A 138 15.41 -3.86 -12.09
CA ALA A 138 16.57 -3.53 -11.29
C ALA A 138 16.89 -2.04 -11.36
N TYR A 139 17.13 -1.43 -10.20
CA TYR A 139 17.46 0.00 -10.10
C TYR A 139 18.66 0.20 -9.16
N ASN A 140 19.47 1.22 -9.42
CA ASN A 140 20.50 1.63 -8.45
C ASN A 140 19.90 2.43 -7.30
N GLU A 141 18.87 3.22 -7.59
CA GLU A 141 18.12 4.00 -6.61
C GLU A 141 16.63 4.03 -7.01
N TYR A 142 15.73 3.96 -6.02
CA TYR A 142 14.29 4.04 -6.24
C TYR A 142 13.63 4.82 -5.10
N TYR A 143 12.97 5.95 -5.41
CA TYR A 143 12.40 6.88 -4.41
C TYR A 143 13.37 7.24 -3.26
N GLY A 144 14.63 7.58 -3.60
CA GLY A 144 15.64 7.97 -2.62
C GLY A 144 16.28 6.80 -1.85
N VAL A 145 15.92 5.55 -2.17
CA VAL A 145 16.49 4.35 -1.55
C VAL A 145 17.52 3.74 -2.49
N ALA A 146 18.77 3.60 -2.02
CA ALA A 146 19.81 2.91 -2.76
C ALA A 146 19.56 1.39 -2.77
N LEU A 147 19.41 0.81 -3.96
CA LEU A 147 19.13 -0.61 -4.18
C LEU A 147 20.31 -1.36 -4.79
N GLY A 148 21.34 -0.66 -5.28
CA GLY A 148 22.58 -1.28 -5.76
C GLY A 148 22.41 -2.21 -6.96
N GLY A 149 21.46 -1.91 -7.86
CA GLY A 149 21.19 -2.70 -9.06
C GLY A 149 20.33 -3.94 -8.78
N GLN A 150 19.69 -4.03 -7.61
CA GLN A 150 18.74 -5.08 -7.30
C GLN A 150 17.32 -4.72 -7.78
N GLU A 151 16.48 -5.75 -7.92
CA GLU A 151 15.05 -5.55 -8.17
C GLU A 151 14.39 -4.74 -7.06
N VAL A 152 13.46 -3.87 -7.48
CA VAL A 152 12.64 -3.05 -6.58
C VAL A 152 11.72 -3.94 -5.74
N GLY A 153 11.03 -4.90 -6.38
CA GLY A 153 10.06 -5.77 -5.73
C GLY A 153 8.68 -5.13 -5.63
N ILE A 154 7.91 -5.48 -4.59
CA ILE A 154 6.56 -4.98 -4.39
C ILE A 154 6.59 -3.47 -4.13
N ILE A 155 6.01 -2.70 -5.04
CA ILE A 155 5.94 -1.24 -4.92
C ILE A 155 4.71 -0.78 -4.15
N THR A 156 3.61 -1.53 -4.20
CA THR A 156 2.39 -1.24 -3.44
C THR A 156 1.44 -2.43 -3.39
N ALA A 157 0.52 -2.40 -2.44
CA ALA A 157 -0.65 -3.27 -2.32
C ALA A 157 -1.82 -2.39 -1.86
N TYR A 158 -3.00 -2.55 -2.47
CA TYR A 158 -4.15 -1.66 -2.22
C TYR A 158 -5.48 -2.30 -2.62
N CYS A 159 -6.58 -1.75 -2.09
CA CYS A 159 -7.94 -2.14 -2.44
C CYS A 159 -8.51 -1.23 -3.52
N ILE A 160 -9.38 -1.79 -4.37
CA ILE A 160 -10.27 -1.01 -5.22
C ILE A 160 -11.52 -0.69 -4.42
N ASN A 161 -11.61 0.54 -3.93
CA ASN A 161 -12.75 1.03 -3.17
C ASN A 161 -13.69 1.84 -4.08
N PRO A 162 -15.02 1.63 -4.01
CA PRO A 162 -16.01 2.30 -4.86
C PRO A 162 -16.12 3.81 -4.57
N ASP A 163 -15.77 4.22 -3.35
CA ASP A 163 -15.72 5.63 -2.93
C ASP A 163 -14.37 6.31 -3.28
N GLY A 164 -13.42 5.56 -3.85
CA GLY A 164 -12.09 6.06 -4.17
C GLY A 164 -11.16 6.24 -2.95
N ALA A 165 -11.57 5.76 -1.76
CA ALA A 165 -10.70 5.78 -0.59
C ALA A 165 -9.39 5.03 -0.87
N LEU A 166 -8.26 5.57 -0.40
CA LEU A 166 -6.96 4.93 -0.59
C LEU A 166 -6.69 3.82 0.42
N THR A 167 -7.36 3.87 1.57
CA THR A 167 -7.25 2.91 2.67
C THR A 167 -8.19 1.73 2.47
N CYS A 168 -7.67 0.52 2.61
CA CYS A 168 -8.50 -0.67 2.69
C CYS A 168 -9.33 -0.67 3.98
N PRO A 169 -10.57 -1.21 3.95
CA PRO A 169 -11.30 -1.54 5.17
C PRO A 169 -10.48 -2.49 6.06
N ALA A 170 -10.55 -2.30 7.38
CA ALA A 170 -9.75 -3.09 8.33
C ALA A 170 -10.02 -4.60 8.26
N TRP A 171 -11.24 -5.01 7.85
CA TRP A 171 -11.60 -6.42 7.72
C TRP A 171 -10.83 -7.14 6.60
N VAL A 172 -10.28 -6.42 5.61
CA VAL A 172 -9.53 -7.01 4.49
C VAL A 172 -8.31 -7.80 4.99
N ASP A 173 -7.61 -7.30 6.01
CA ASP A 173 -6.47 -8.02 6.59
C ASP A 173 -6.88 -9.25 7.39
N LEU A 174 -8.11 -9.27 7.92
CA LEU A 174 -8.65 -10.38 8.69
C LEU A 174 -9.11 -11.54 7.80
N ALA A 175 -9.32 -11.29 6.50
CA ALA A 175 -9.73 -12.31 5.55
C ALA A 175 -8.72 -13.46 5.45
N ILE A 176 -7.44 -13.26 5.79
CA ILE A 176 -6.49 -14.37 5.93
C ILE A 176 -6.61 -14.99 7.31
N GLY A 177 -7.55 -15.92 7.39
CA GLY A 177 -7.78 -16.71 8.56
C GLY A 177 -8.94 -17.63 8.26
N VAL A 178 -8.67 -18.93 8.27
CA VAL A 178 -9.66 -20.00 8.19
C VAL A 178 -10.88 -19.62 9.04
N LYS A 179 -12.09 -19.71 8.43
CA LYS A 179 -13.42 -19.58 9.05
C LYS A 179 -13.34 -19.84 10.56
N LYS A 180 -13.42 -18.79 11.37
CA LYS A 180 -13.87 -18.93 12.76
C LYS A 180 -15.01 -17.96 12.96
N PRO A 181 -16.25 -18.46 13.10
CA PRO A 181 -17.32 -17.65 13.64
C PRO A 181 -16.82 -17.14 14.99
N THR A 182 -16.77 -15.82 15.18
CA THR A 182 -16.51 -15.25 16.51
C THR A 182 -17.81 -15.34 17.29
N ALA A 183 -18.24 -16.55 17.63
CA ALA A 183 -19.40 -16.77 18.47
C ALA A 183 -18.96 -16.73 19.94
N ALA A 184 -19.03 -15.54 20.56
CA ALA A 184 -19.16 -15.45 22.00
C ALA A 184 -20.57 -15.96 22.35
N ARG A 185 -20.69 -17.26 22.63
CA ARG A 185 -21.94 -17.90 23.04
C ARG A 185 -22.33 -17.39 24.44
N LEU A 186 -23.32 -16.51 24.50
CA LEU A 186 -24.22 -16.38 25.63
C LEU A 186 -25.64 -16.60 25.11
N SER A 187 -26.33 -17.54 25.75
CA SER A 187 -27.55 -18.21 25.33
C SER A 187 -28.70 -17.29 24.91
N GLY A 188 -29.36 -17.61 23.78
CA GLY A 188 -30.78 -17.25 23.58
C GLY A 188 -31.21 -16.75 22.18
N GLU A 189 -30.30 -16.23 21.36
CA GLU A 189 -30.63 -15.62 20.06
C GLU A 189 -29.66 -16.17 19.01
N SER A 190 -30.13 -16.63 17.85
CA SER A 190 -29.25 -17.01 16.74
C SER A 190 -28.46 -15.77 16.34
N PRO A 191 -27.16 -15.67 16.69
CA PRO A 191 -26.46 -14.42 16.52
C PRO A 191 -26.01 -14.35 15.07
N THR A 192 -26.40 -13.27 14.39
CA THR A 192 -25.76 -12.89 13.14
C THR A 192 -24.25 -12.81 13.37
N SER A 193 -23.47 -13.54 12.58
CA SER A 193 -22.02 -13.57 12.71
C SER A 193 -21.36 -13.08 11.42
N THR A 194 -20.29 -12.30 11.57
CA THR A 194 -19.49 -11.84 10.43
C THR A 194 -18.19 -12.62 10.39
N SER A 195 -17.83 -13.07 9.19
CA SER A 195 -16.58 -13.75 8.88
C SER A 195 -16.02 -13.18 7.59
N THR A 196 -14.81 -13.60 7.22
CA THR A 196 -14.11 -13.09 6.03
C THR A 196 -13.44 -14.23 5.29
N SER A 197 -13.34 -14.13 3.97
CA SER A 197 -12.67 -15.12 3.12
C SER A 197 -11.91 -14.45 1.97
N TRP A 198 -10.98 -15.18 1.37
CA TRP A 198 -10.35 -14.77 0.12
C TRP A 198 -10.73 -15.68 -1.03
N SER A 199 -10.80 -15.11 -2.22
CA SER A 199 -10.97 -15.80 -3.49
C SER A 199 -10.08 -15.19 -4.57
N TYR A 200 -9.83 -15.92 -5.66
CA TYR A 200 -9.17 -15.39 -6.86
C TYR A 200 -10.15 -14.94 -7.94
N GLU A 201 -11.43 -15.21 -7.73
CA GLU A 201 -12.54 -14.76 -8.57
C GLU A 201 -13.48 -13.87 -7.73
N PRO A 202 -14.12 -12.86 -8.34
CA PRO A 202 -15.04 -11.99 -7.62
C PRO A 202 -16.28 -12.79 -7.18
N LEU A 203 -16.68 -12.61 -5.92
CA LEU A 203 -17.98 -13.08 -5.43
C LEU A 203 -19.00 -11.95 -5.50
N ALA A 204 -20.23 -12.26 -5.88
CA ALA A 204 -21.29 -11.26 -5.96
C ALA A 204 -21.82 -10.92 -4.56
N ILE A 205 -22.19 -9.66 -4.34
CA ILE A 205 -22.90 -9.27 -3.10
C ILE A 205 -24.25 -10.01 -3.06
N GLY A 206 -24.54 -10.64 -1.93
CA GLY A 206 -25.71 -11.51 -1.73
C GLY A 206 -25.49 -12.96 -2.18
N GLU A 207 -24.33 -13.30 -2.74
CA GLU A 207 -23.99 -14.69 -3.07
C GLU A 207 -23.91 -15.54 -1.80
N GLU A 208 -24.58 -16.69 -1.80
CA GLU A 208 -24.52 -17.65 -0.72
C GLU A 208 -23.17 -18.39 -0.72
N VAL A 209 -22.49 -18.37 0.43
CA VAL A 209 -21.20 -19.04 0.61
C VAL A 209 -21.42 -20.29 1.47
N LYS A 210 -21.23 -21.46 0.88
CA LYS A 210 -21.34 -22.74 1.59
C LYS A 210 -20.07 -23.07 2.41
#